data_AF-A0A9P6BZW3-F1
#
_entry.id   AF-A0A9P6BZW3-F1
#
_cell.length_a   1.000
_cell.length_b   1.000
_cell.length_c   1.000
_cell.angle_alpha   90.00
_cell.angle_beta   90.00
_cell.angle_gamma   90.00
#
_symmetry.space_group_name_H-M   'P 1'
#
loop_
_entity.id
_entity.type
_entity.pdbx_description
1 polymer ?
#
loop_
_entity_poly.entity_id
_entity_poly.type
_entity_poly.pdbx_seq_one_letter_code
_entity_poly.pdbx_strand_id
1 'polypeptide(L)'
;ATIFGCLHLIPTWTSHFPSYHESNLWQVSAFVITVQRLLMLSVRILWDGRHSGVHEILFTIVTFCGGLSYAISRIILIVLTFTSLQSLPPAAYQNVAWTTFIPHF
;
A
#
# COMPACT_ATOMS: atom_id res chain seq x y z
N ALA A 1 -6.41 -3.13 8.90
CA ALA A 1 -5.51 -3.12 7.72
C ALA A 1 -5.53 -1.79 6.95
N THR A 2 -6.69 -1.16 6.77
CA THR A 2 -6.85 0.09 5.99
C THR A 2 -6.08 1.28 6.59
N ILE A 3 -6.06 1.40 7.93
CA ILE A 3 -5.38 2.51 8.64
C ILE A 3 -3.86 2.49 8.41
N PHE A 4 -3.25 1.30 8.37
CA PHE A 4 -1.82 1.17 8.06
C PHE A 4 -1.52 1.58 6.61
N GLY A 5 -2.42 1.33 5.66
CA GLY A 5 -2.29 1.80 4.27
C GLY A 5 -2.43 3.31 4.12
N CYS A 6 -3.32 3.95 4.89
CA CYS A 6 -3.49 5.40 4.89
C CYS A 6 -2.25 6.15 5.42
N LEU A 7 -1.52 5.57 6.37
CA LEU A 7 -0.26 6.15 6.87
C LEU A 7 0.84 6.19 5.80
N HIS A 8 0.79 5.32 4.78
CA HIS A 8 1.71 5.30 3.64
C HIS A 8 1.37 6.33 2.54
N LEU A 9 0.20 6.97 2.63
CA LEU A 9 -0.23 8.05 1.73
C LEU A 9 0.15 9.45 2.27
N ILE A 10 0.76 9.53 3.46
CA ILE A 10 1.21 10.81 4.02
C ILE A 10 2.46 11.27 3.24
N PRO A 11 2.47 12.48 2.66
CA PRO A 11 3.55 12.98 1.80
C PRO A 11 4.92 13.13 2.50
N THR A 12 4.99 12.98 3.82
CA THR A 12 6.26 13.03 4.56
C THR A 12 7.26 11.97 4.11
N TRP A 13 6.82 10.89 3.47
CA TRP A 13 7.69 9.84 2.94
C TRP A 13 8.17 10.11 1.50
N THR A 14 7.50 10.97 0.74
CA THR A 14 7.90 11.25 -0.65
C THR A 14 9.18 12.07 -0.74
N SER A 15 9.49 12.87 0.30
CA SER A 15 10.75 13.63 0.39
C SER A 15 11.96 12.75 0.69
N HIS A 16 11.75 11.46 0.96
CA HIS A 16 12.76 10.52 1.42
C HIS A 16 13.23 9.55 0.33
N PHE A 17 12.51 9.51 -0.80
CA PHE A 17 12.92 8.69 -1.93
C PHE A 17 14.08 9.35 -2.67
N PRO A 18 15.18 8.62 -2.91
CA PRO A 18 16.33 9.14 -3.64
C PRO A 18 16.02 9.42 -5.12
N SER A 19 14.94 8.86 -5.68
CA SER A 19 14.56 9.00 -7.09
C SER A 19 13.07 9.29 -7.30
N TYR A 20 12.76 10.15 -8.28
CA TYR A 20 11.39 10.48 -8.71
C TYR A 20 10.60 9.25 -9.19
N HIS A 21 11.27 8.27 -9.81
CA HIS A 21 10.64 7.06 -10.30
C HIS A 21 10.13 6.16 -9.17
N GLU A 22 10.85 6.11 -8.06
CA GLU A 22 10.49 5.31 -6.88
C GLU A 22 9.23 5.86 -6.20
N SER A 23 9.16 7.18 -6.02
CA SER A 23 7.97 7.84 -5.47
C SER A 23 6.73 7.65 -6.35
N ASN A 24 6.88 7.67 -7.68
CA ASN A 24 5.75 7.43 -8.58
C ASN A 24 5.27 5.97 -8.52
N LEU A 25 6.19 5.01 -8.52
CA LEU A 25 5.86 3.58 -8.37
C LEU A 25 5.13 3.32 -7.05
N TRP A 26 5.55 3.99 -5.98
CA TRP A 26 4.90 3.95 -4.69
C TRP A 26 3.45 4.42 -4.74
N GLN A 27 3.22 5.65 -5.23
CA GLN A 27 1.90 6.27 -5.29
C GLN A 27 0.95 5.47 -6.16
N VAL A 28 1.41 5.03 -7.34
CA VAL A 28 0.62 4.18 -8.25
C VAL A 28 0.27 2.86 -7.57
N SER A 29 1.23 2.19 -6.92
CA SER A 29 0.97 0.91 -6.23
C SER A 29 0.01 1.06 -5.06
N ALA A 30 0.16 2.12 -4.26
CA ALA A 30 -0.75 2.41 -3.14
C ALA A 30 -2.17 2.73 -3.64
N PHE A 31 -2.28 3.49 -4.72
CA PHE A 31 -3.55 3.82 -5.37
C PHE A 31 -4.24 2.56 -5.92
N VAL A 32 -3.52 1.72 -6.68
CA VAL A 32 -4.03 0.47 -7.24
C VAL A 32 -4.60 -0.44 -6.14
N ILE A 33 -3.88 -0.64 -5.04
CA ILE A 33 -4.34 -1.47 -3.91
C ILE A 33 -5.61 -0.90 -3.27
N THR A 34 -5.72 0.43 -3.19
CA THR A 34 -6.86 1.11 -2.57
C THR A 34 -8.10 0.99 -3.47
N VAL A 35 -7.95 1.31 -4.76
CA VAL A 35 -9.00 1.21 -5.77
C VAL A 35 -9.50 -0.22 -5.89
N GLN A 36 -8.62 -1.21 -5.88
CA GLN A 36 -9.01 -2.62 -5.98
C GLN A 36 -9.90 -3.06 -4.81
N ARG A 37 -9.61 -2.60 -3.59
CA ARG A 37 -10.46 -2.92 -2.42
C ARG A 37 -11.84 -2.28 -2.53
N LEU A 38 -11.91 -1.04 -3.04
CA LEU A 38 -13.17 -0.35 -3.28
C LEU A 38 -13.98 -1.01 -4.38
N LEU A 39 -13.34 -1.43 -5.48
CA LEU A 39 -13.97 -2.13 -6.59
C LEU A 39 -14.56 -3.47 -6.15
N MET A 40 -13.83 -4.27 -5.38
CA MET A 40 -14.37 -5.54 -4.87
C MET A 40 -15.54 -5.32 -3.91
N LEU A 41 -15.49 -4.27 -3.10
CA LEU A 41 -16.58 -3.94 -2.19
C LEU A 41 -17.83 -3.46 -2.95
N SER A 42 -17.66 -2.59 -3.95
CA SER A 42 -18.78 -2.10 -4.76
C SER A 42 -19.44 -3.21 -5.57
N VAL A 43 -18.65 -4.12 -6.17
CA VAL A 43 -19.19 -5.30 -6.87
C VAL A 43 -20.01 -6.17 -5.92
N ARG A 44 -19.56 -6.39 -4.68
CA ARG A 44 -20.32 -7.16 -3.68
C ARG A 44 -21.63 -6.49 -3.27
N ILE A 45 -21.63 -5.15 -3.12
CA ILE A 45 -22.82 -4.39 -2.73
C ILE A 45 -23.85 -4.35 -3.87
N LEU A 46 -23.38 -4.20 -5.11
CA LEU A 46 -24.23 -4.10 -6.31
C LEU A 46 -24.62 -5.47 -6.88
N TRP A 47 -24.16 -6.57 -6.28
CA TRP A 47 -24.45 -7.92 -6.75
C TRP A 47 -25.91 -8.30 -6.46
N ASP A 48 -26.74 -8.23 -7.49
CA ASP A 48 -28.19 -8.54 -7.43
C ASP A 48 -28.50 -10.05 -7.46
N GLY A 49 -27.50 -10.92 -7.24
CA GLY A 49 -27.72 -12.39 -7.16
C GLY A 49 -28.05 -13.07 -8.50
N ARG A 50 -28.04 -12.34 -9.62
CA ARG A 50 -28.36 -12.87 -10.95
C ARG A 50 -27.15 -13.54 -11.58
N HIS A 51 -27.11 -14.87 -11.50
CA HIS A 51 -26.02 -15.69 -12.03
C HIS A 51 -26.31 -16.08 -13.48
N SER A 52 -25.68 -15.39 -14.43
CA SER A 52 -25.51 -15.90 -15.80
C SER A 52 -24.07 -16.36 -15.98
N GLY A 53 -23.82 -17.35 -16.82
CA GLY A 53 -22.46 -17.85 -17.06
C GLY A 53 -21.48 -16.75 -17.50
N VAL A 54 -21.97 -15.72 -18.20
CA VAL A 54 -21.15 -14.56 -18.59
C VAL A 54 -20.74 -13.71 -17.39
N HIS A 55 -21.63 -13.47 -16.42
CA HIS A 55 -21.30 -12.73 -15.20
C HIS A 55 -20.26 -13.47 -14.36
N GLU A 56 -20.34 -14.80 -14.27
CA GLU A 56 -19.37 -15.61 -13.52
C GLU A 56 -17.98 -15.60 -14.17
N ILE A 57 -17.90 -15.73 -15.50
CA ILE A 57 -16.63 -15.65 -16.24
C ILE A 57 -16.00 -14.26 -16.06
N LEU A 58 -16.77 -13.19 -16.24
CA LEU A 58 -16.27 -11.82 -16.07
C LEU A 58 -15.79 -11.57 -14.63
N PHE A 59 -16.56 -12.01 -13.63
CA PHE A 59 -16.18 -11.88 -12.23
C PHE A 59 -14.87 -12.61 -11.92
N THR A 60 -14.71 -13.83 -12.47
CA THR A 60 -13.49 -14.63 -12.31
C THR A 60 -12.28 -13.94 -12.91
N ILE A 61 -12.38 -13.43 -14.14
CA ILE A 61 -11.29 -12.71 -14.83
C ILE A 61 -10.91 -11.45 -14.05
N VAL A 62 -11.88 -10.62 -13.66
CA VAL A 62 -11.63 -9.38 -12.93
C VAL A 62 -10.95 -9.66 -11.59
N THR A 63 -11.42 -10.68 -10.87
CA THR A 63 -10.85 -11.06 -9.56
C THR A 63 -9.43 -11.59 -9.73
N PHE A 64 -9.16 -12.41 -10.74
CA PHE A 64 -7.84 -12.96 -11.03
C PHE A 64 -6.84 -11.87 -11.44
N CYS A 65 -7.20 -11.02 -12.41
CA CYS A 65 -6.37 -9.90 -12.85
C CYS A 65 -6.09 -8.91 -11.71
N GLY A 66 -7.10 -8.61 -10.89
CA GLY A 66 -6.91 -7.82 -9.67
C GLY A 66 -5.96 -8.51 -8.68
N GLY A 67 -6.09 -9.82 -8.46
CA GLY A 67 -5.18 -10.57 -7.60
C GLY A 67 -3.71 -10.43 -8.02
N LEU A 68 -3.44 -10.54 -9.32
CA LEU A 68 -2.09 -10.35 -9.89
C LEU A 68 -1.57 -8.93 -9.72
N SER A 69 -2.37 -7.91 -10.08
CA SER A 69 -1.95 -6.51 -9.95
C SER A 69 -1.69 -6.14 -8.49
N TYR A 70 -2.48 -6.68 -7.56
CA TYR A 70 -2.25 -6.54 -6.12
C TYR A 70 -0.93 -7.18 -5.68
N ALA A 71 -0.64 -8.40 -6.12
CA ALA A 71 0.61 -9.08 -5.78
C ALA A 71 1.83 -8.28 -6.25
N ILE A 72 1.81 -7.81 -7.50
CA ILE A 72 2.88 -6.98 -8.08
C ILE A 72 3.04 -5.68 -7.30
N SER A 73 1.94 -4.94 -7.09
CA SER A 73 1.95 -3.69 -6.34
C SER A 73 2.48 -3.89 -4.93
N ARG A 74 2.17 -5.03 -4.29
CA ARG A 74 2.63 -5.33 -2.95
C ARG A 74 4.13 -5.62 -2.90
N ILE A 75 4.66 -6.36 -3.87
CA ILE A 75 6.10 -6.60 -3.99
C ILE A 75 6.85 -5.27 -4.18
N ILE A 76 6.35 -4.39 -5.05
CA ILE A 76 6.94 -3.07 -5.29
C ILE A 76 6.96 -2.25 -4.00
N LEU A 77 5.83 -2.17 -3.29
CA LEU A 77 5.78 -1.45 -2.01
C LEU A 77 6.75 -2.04 -0.99
N ILE A 78 6.86 -3.36 -0.89
CA ILE A 78 7.80 -4.02 0.05
C ILE A 78 9.25 -3.66 -0.29
N VAL A 79 9.65 -3.83 -1.55
CA VAL A 79 11.00 -3.48 -2.02
C VAL A 79 11.28 -2.02 -1.71
N LEU A 80 10.33 -1.12 -1.99
CA LEU A 80 10.52 0.31 -1.79
C LEU A 80 10.53 0.72 -0.31
N THR A 81 9.79 0.03 0.56
CA THR A 81 9.92 0.24 2.02
C THR A 81 11.31 -0.14 2.51
N PHE A 82 11.88 -1.23 2.01
CA PHE A 82 13.23 -1.66 2.42
C PHE A 82 14.31 -0.70 1.92
N THR A 83 14.20 -0.19 0.70
CA THR A 83 15.14 0.83 0.19
C THR A 83 15.02 2.14 0.97
N SER A 84 13.81 2.58 1.29
CA SER A 84 13.58 3.77 2.13
C SER A 84 14.10 3.61 3.56
N LEU A 85 14.09 2.40 4.12
CA LEU A 85 14.69 2.11 5.43
C LEU A 85 16.23 2.14 5.38
N GLN A 86 16.84 1.75 4.26
CA GLN A 86 18.30 1.84 4.11
C GLN A 86 18.80 3.28 3.95
N SER A 87 17.97 4.19 3.43
CA SER A 87 18.30 5.60 3.24
C SER A 87 17.93 6.50 4.42
N LEU A 88 17.69 5.94 5.61
CA LEU A 88 17.34 6.71 6.82
C LEU A 88 18.39 7.81 7.09
N PRO A 89 17.98 9.05 7.41
CA PRO A 89 18.88 10.15 7.68
C PRO A 89 19.75 9.78 8.89
N PRO A 90 21.00 10.23 8.93
CA PRO A 90 21.89 10.00 10.06
C PRO A 90 21.26 10.36 11.42
N ALA A 91 20.31 11.31 11.43
CA ALA A 91 19.53 11.71 12.60
C ALA A 91 18.65 10.59 13.20
N ALA A 92 18.21 9.60 12.40
CA ALA A 92 17.46 8.45 12.90
C ALA A 92 18.36 7.40 13.59
N TYR A 93 19.66 7.40 13.25
CA TYR A 93 20.68 6.60 13.93
C TYR A 93 21.26 7.31 15.16
N GLN A 94 20.99 8.61 15.31
CA GLN A 94 21.29 9.28 16.57
C GLN A 94 20.33 8.75 17.64
N ASN A 95 20.91 8.38 18.76
CA ASN A 95 20.20 7.82 19.90
C ASN A 95 19.23 8.90 20.40
N VAL A 96 17.97 8.89 19.92
CA VAL A 96 16.91 9.72 20.48
C VAL A 96 16.90 9.38 21.96
N ALA A 97 17.04 10.39 22.83
CA ALA A 97 17.16 10.20 24.27
C ALA A 97 15.82 9.78 24.92
N TRP A 98 15.09 8.86 24.30
CA TRP A 98 13.81 8.33 24.76
C TRP A 98 13.92 7.67 26.13
N THR A 99 15.11 7.14 26.48
CA THR A 99 15.41 6.59 27.81
C THR A 99 15.48 7.68 28.89
N THR A 100 15.75 8.93 28.53
CA THR A 100 15.77 10.08 29.46
C THR A 100 14.36 10.58 29.80
N PHE A 101 13.35 10.16 29.03
CA PHE A 101 11.94 10.44 29.32
C PHE A 101 11.28 9.38 30.21
N ILE A 102 12.01 8.32 30.59
CA ILE A 102 11.52 7.35 31.56
C ILE A 102 11.76 7.94 32.95
N PRO A 103 10.72 8.33 33.70
CA PRO A 103 10.91 8.82 35.06
C PRO A 103 11.51 7.71 35.92
N HIS A 104 12.72 7.95 36.41
CA HIS A 104 13.35 7.14 37.44
C HIS A 104 12.66 7.56 38.77
N PHE A 105 11.74 6.74 39.26
CA PHE A 105 11.19 6.85 40.60
C PHE A 105 12.03 6.01 41.58
#